data_AF-A0A7W4YFD7-F1
#
_entry.id   AF-A0A7W4YFD7-F1
#
_cell.length_a   1.000
_cell.length_b   1.000
_cell.length_c   1.000
_cell.angle_alpha   90.00
_cell.angle_beta   90.00
_cell.angle_gamma   90.00
#
_symmetry.space_group_name_H-M   'P 1'
#
loop_
_entity.id
_entity.type
_entity.pdbx_description
1 polymer ?
#
loop_
_entity_poly.entity_id
_entity_poly.type
_entity_poly.pdbx_seq_one_letter_code
_entity_poly.pdbx_strand_id
1 'polypeptide(L)'
;MGLKFSDDLEAWHRWQASRSLKNQVMRRLRRPAEAPEFVLLTNGPEPRLLVPIEAPKPSTIAAYTAPLRLLGDEQIAVLAPSDVSHLLEGDWTATRVSGRALPDSLRGLRAVFSAGNYLPAGELAYEWSRALGARFVVAQHGLMTPLAPPLAHNTHLLAFSDADAEFWKSGRGDVSHEVVGAQILWNAAQRRNGVASSPDAKPVFLGQLHGAELPRRISAATAQGFCRETGAEYRPHPSETDRLSRIQHDVWRRRGVQFENSGLPLGELHRPVVSVFSTGVLEAAASGERAWVTCADAPDWVQDFWERYGLSQWGAEPTPAPPVPQTEPAQSIAASLARILEGAA
;
A
#
# COMPACT_ATOMS: atom_id res chain seq x y z
N MET A 1 -3.30 19.42 -5.63
CA MET A 1 -2.01 19.33 -4.90
C MET A 1 -1.31 18.03 -5.31
N GLY A 2 0.03 17.95 -5.30
CA GLY A 2 0.80 16.72 -5.63
C GLY A 2 1.60 16.20 -4.44
N LEU A 3 2.61 15.37 -4.68
CA LEU A 3 3.56 14.93 -3.66
C LEU A 3 4.42 16.09 -3.15
N LYS A 4 4.77 16.02 -1.87
CA LYS A 4 5.72 16.93 -1.22
C LYS A 4 7.17 16.67 -1.64
N PHE A 5 7.48 15.43 -1.97
CA PHE A 5 8.82 14.97 -2.36
C PHE A 5 8.73 14.31 -3.74
N SER A 6 8.30 15.04 -4.78
CA SER A 6 7.94 14.49 -6.09
C SER A 6 9.11 13.83 -6.87
N ASP A 7 10.33 14.26 -6.60
CA ASP A 7 11.57 13.81 -7.25
C ASP A 7 12.74 13.57 -6.27
N ASP A 8 12.63 14.01 -5.02
CA ASP A 8 13.68 13.88 -4.00
C ASP A 8 13.41 12.73 -3.02
N LEU A 9 13.79 11.51 -3.43
CA LEU A 9 13.68 10.31 -2.59
C LEU A 9 14.54 10.43 -1.31
N GLU A 10 15.68 11.12 -1.36
CA GLU A 10 16.51 11.29 -0.18
C GLU A 10 15.86 12.22 0.86
N ALA A 11 15.23 13.31 0.42
CA ALA A 11 14.44 14.17 1.31
C ALA A 11 13.28 13.41 1.91
N TRP A 12 12.61 12.56 1.13
CA TRP A 12 11.58 11.67 1.64
C TRP A 12 12.14 10.74 2.73
N HIS A 13 13.31 10.10 2.51
CA HIS A 13 13.96 9.27 3.53
C HIS A 13 14.35 10.04 4.79
N ARG A 14 14.90 11.25 4.64
CA ARG A 14 15.23 12.13 5.78
C ARG A 14 13.98 12.48 6.58
N TRP A 15 12.89 12.82 5.89
CA TRP A 15 11.60 13.08 6.51
C TRP A 15 11.05 11.85 7.22
N GLN A 16 11.00 10.69 6.57
CA GLN A 16 10.47 9.46 7.14
C GLN A 16 11.28 9.01 8.37
N ALA A 17 12.61 9.10 8.31
CA ALA A 17 13.48 8.83 9.44
C ALA A 17 13.23 9.80 10.61
N SER A 18 12.87 11.06 10.33
CA SER A 18 12.53 12.03 11.37
C SER A 18 11.26 11.69 12.16
N ARG A 19 10.38 10.84 11.61
CA ARG A 19 9.13 10.43 12.28
C ARG A 19 9.30 9.29 13.30
N SER A 20 10.41 8.55 13.23
CA SER A 20 10.70 7.46 14.16
C SER A 20 11.84 7.85 15.10
N LEU A 21 11.53 8.16 16.36
CA LEU A 21 12.51 8.37 17.42
C LEU A 21 13.48 7.18 17.54
N LYS A 22 12.99 5.95 17.33
CA LYS A 22 13.82 4.73 17.30
C LYS A 22 14.86 4.79 16.17
N ASN A 23 14.46 5.20 14.98
CA ASN A 23 15.38 5.28 13.82
C ASN A 23 16.39 6.42 13.98
N GLN A 24 16.00 7.54 14.58
CA GLN A 24 16.92 8.64 14.90
C GLN A 24 18.03 8.21 15.88
N VAL A 25 17.68 7.46 16.92
CA VAL A 25 18.64 6.95 17.92
C VAL A 25 19.51 5.85 17.33
N MET A 26 18.93 4.88 16.61
CA MET A 26 19.68 3.81 15.95
C MET A 26 20.68 4.31 14.90
N ARG A 27 20.37 5.42 14.21
CA ARG A 27 21.29 6.03 13.23
C ARG A 27 22.56 6.60 13.88
N ARG A 28 22.47 7.05 15.14
CA ARG A 28 23.64 7.52 15.91
C ARG A 28 24.51 6.38 16.45
N LEU A 29 23.97 5.17 16.50
CA LEU A 29 24.63 3.97 17.03
C LEU A 29 25.07 2.99 15.92
N ARG A 30 24.88 3.35 14.64
CA ARG A 30 25.10 2.43 13.51
C ARG A 30 26.61 2.24 13.23
N ARG A 31 27.06 0.98 13.32
CA ARG A 31 28.29 0.49 12.70
C ARG A 31 28.16 0.50 11.16
N PRO A 32 29.27 0.42 10.38
CA PRO A 32 29.18 0.28 8.93
C PRO A 32 28.24 -0.88 8.58
N ALA A 33 27.29 -0.62 7.70
CA ALA A 33 26.25 -1.59 7.37
C ALA A 33 26.89 -2.80 6.70
N GLU A 34 26.60 -4.00 7.21
CA GLU A 34 26.83 -5.24 6.47
C GLU A 34 26.11 -5.14 5.12
N ALA A 35 26.69 -5.80 4.10
CA ALA A 35 26.08 -5.86 2.79
C ALA A 35 24.63 -6.34 2.91
N PRO A 36 23.66 -5.71 2.22
CA PRO A 36 22.28 -6.14 2.34
C PRO A 36 22.17 -7.60 1.91
N GLU A 37 21.50 -8.41 2.73
CA GLU A 37 21.21 -9.81 2.47
C GLU A 37 19.74 -9.96 2.03
N PHE A 38 19.55 -10.66 0.92
CA PHE A 38 18.23 -10.97 0.37
C PHE A 38 18.13 -12.45 0.01
N VAL A 39 16.90 -12.90 -0.14
CA VAL A 39 16.55 -14.17 -0.78
C VAL A 39 16.03 -13.85 -2.18
N LEU A 40 16.66 -14.44 -3.19
CA LEU A 40 16.19 -14.45 -4.57
C LEU A 40 15.50 -15.78 -4.83
N LEU A 41 14.20 -15.74 -5.09
CA LEU A 41 13.38 -16.87 -5.49
C LEU A 41 13.23 -16.84 -7.01
N THR A 42 13.46 -17.95 -7.70
CA THR A 42 13.25 -18.06 -9.16
C THR A 42 12.42 -19.29 -9.50
N ASN A 43 11.48 -19.15 -10.44
CA ASN A 43 10.70 -20.28 -10.99
C ASN A 43 11.30 -20.88 -12.28
N GLY A 44 12.46 -20.38 -12.72
CA GLY A 44 13.16 -20.84 -13.93
C GLY A 44 14.60 -20.30 -14.00
N PRO A 45 15.43 -20.81 -14.92
CA PRO A 45 16.84 -20.45 -15.03
C PRO A 45 17.12 -19.04 -15.56
N GLU A 46 16.20 -18.46 -16.34
CA GLU A 46 16.35 -17.17 -17.02
C GLU A 46 15.12 -16.27 -16.82
N PRO A 47 14.87 -15.77 -15.59
CA PRO A 47 13.77 -14.87 -15.31
C PRO A 47 13.82 -13.57 -16.13
N ARG A 48 12.68 -13.19 -16.70
CA ARG A 48 12.48 -11.96 -17.48
C ARG A 48 11.81 -10.85 -16.67
N LEU A 49 11.16 -11.19 -15.57
CA LEU A 49 10.52 -10.27 -14.65
C LEU A 49 11.10 -10.42 -13.23
N LEU A 50 11.36 -9.31 -12.55
CA LEU A 50 11.78 -9.28 -11.15
C LEU A 50 10.76 -8.54 -10.30
N VAL A 51 10.34 -9.14 -9.18
CA VAL A 51 9.34 -8.59 -8.27
C VAL A 51 9.92 -8.44 -6.86
N PRO A 52 10.27 -7.23 -6.42
CA PRO A 52 10.71 -7.00 -5.04
C PRO A 52 9.53 -7.06 -4.06
N ILE A 53 9.60 -7.91 -3.03
CA ILE A 53 8.58 -8.04 -1.98
C ILE A 53 9.22 -7.90 -0.60
N GLU A 54 9.15 -6.70 -0.02
CA GLU A 54 9.78 -6.42 1.29
C GLU A 54 8.82 -6.37 2.47
N ALA A 55 7.56 -6.01 2.21
CA ALA A 55 6.54 -5.89 3.24
C ALA A 55 5.26 -6.57 2.74
N PRO A 56 5.09 -7.88 2.99
CA PRO A 56 3.95 -8.66 2.51
C PRO A 56 2.68 -8.33 3.32
N LYS A 57 2.19 -7.10 3.20
CA LYS A 57 0.87 -6.71 3.71
C LYS A 57 -0.21 -7.21 2.74
N PRO A 58 -1.46 -7.41 3.19
CA PRO A 58 -2.54 -7.90 2.32
C PRO A 58 -2.71 -7.12 1.00
N SER A 59 -2.61 -5.79 1.05
CA SER A 59 -2.71 -4.95 -0.16
C SER A 59 -1.51 -5.10 -1.10
N THR A 60 -0.31 -5.27 -0.56
CA THR A 60 0.91 -5.58 -1.33
C THR A 60 0.78 -6.95 -1.97
N ILE A 61 0.37 -7.98 -1.23
CA ILE A 61 0.15 -9.32 -1.79
C ILE A 61 -0.88 -9.25 -2.93
N ALA A 62 -2.05 -8.63 -2.70
CA ALA A 62 -3.08 -8.51 -3.73
C ALA A 62 -2.60 -7.78 -5.00
N ALA A 63 -1.78 -6.74 -4.87
CA ALA A 63 -1.28 -5.97 -6.00
C ALA A 63 -0.13 -6.66 -6.75
N TYR A 64 0.72 -7.43 -6.05
CA TYR A 64 1.97 -7.95 -6.61
C TYR A 64 1.98 -9.45 -6.89
N THR A 65 1.20 -10.26 -6.19
CA THR A 65 1.21 -11.72 -6.39
C THR A 65 0.05 -12.20 -7.27
N ALA A 66 -1.12 -11.57 -7.19
CA ALA A 66 -2.27 -11.95 -8.01
C ALA A 66 -2.00 -11.82 -9.53
N PRO A 67 -1.35 -10.74 -10.04
CA PRO A 67 -1.04 -10.66 -11.46
C PRO A 67 -0.05 -11.73 -11.94
N LEU A 68 0.87 -12.20 -11.08
CA LEU A 68 1.89 -13.16 -11.47
C LEU A 68 1.30 -14.52 -11.87
N ARG A 69 0.17 -14.89 -11.26
CA ARG A 69 -0.57 -16.13 -11.58
C ARG A 69 -1.15 -16.12 -12.99
N LEU A 70 -1.27 -14.94 -13.59
CA LEU A 70 -1.87 -14.72 -14.89
C LEU A 70 -0.83 -14.57 -16.00
N LEU A 71 0.47 -14.65 -15.67
CA LEU A 71 1.57 -14.56 -16.64
C LEU A 71 1.95 -15.92 -17.25
N GLY A 72 1.16 -16.99 -17.02
CA GLY A 72 1.37 -18.29 -17.64
C GLY A 72 2.76 -18.87 -17.34
N ASP A 73 3.49 -19.27 -18.38
CA ASP A 73 4.80 -19.91 -18.29
C ASP A 73 5.99 -18.92 -18.19
N GLU A 74 5.72 -17.64 -17.92
CA GLU A 74 6.79 -16.65 -17.78
C GLU A 74 7.74 -16.98 -16.62
N GLN A 75 9.04 -16.78 -16.87
CA GLN A 75 10.07 -16.96 -15.85
C GLN A 75 10.21 -15.67 -15.04
N ILE A 76 10.01 -15.79 -13.74
CA ILE A 76 9.90 -14.69 -12.77
C ILE A 76 10.90 -14.94 -11.64
N ALA A 77 11.48 -13.83 -11.17
CA ALA A 77 12.26 -13.77 -9.96
C ALA A 77 11.54 -12.91 -8.90
N VAL A 78 11.66 -13.29 -7.63
CA VAL A 78 11.19 -12.50 -6.49
C VAL A 78 12.37 -12.21 -5.57
N LEU A 79 12.57 -10.93 -5.22
CA LEU A 79 13.62 -10.50 -4.31
C LEU A 79 12.98 -10.04 -2.99
N ALA A 80 13.36 -10.68 -1.89
CA ALA A 80 12.78 -10.40 -0.58
C ALA A 80 13.84 -10.41 0.54
N PRO A 81 13.63 -9.72 1.67
CA PRO A 81 14.53 -9.78 2.84
C PRO A 81 14.56 -11.16 3.52
N SER A 82 13.56 -12.01 3.24
CA SER A 82 13.42 -13.36 3.77
C SER A 82 12.68 -14.23 2.77
N ASP A 83 12.67 -15.54 2.98
CA ASP A 83 11.93 -16.47 2.14
C ASP A 83 10.40 -16.19 2.20
N VAL A 84 9.83 -15.88 1.04
CA VAL A 84 8.40 -15.61 0.83
C VAL A 84 7.74 -16.61 -0.11
N SER A 85 8.37 -17.76 -0.38
CA SER A 85 7.85 -18.82 -1.26
C SER A 85 6.43 -19.27 -0.90
N HIS A 86 6.08 -19.29 0.40
CA HIS A 86 4.74 -19.60 0.89
C HIS A 86 3.63 -18.63 0.43
N LEU A 87 3.99 -17.46 -0.13
CA LEU A 87 3.04 -16.48 -0.69
C LEU A 87 2.88 -16.63 -2.22
N LEU A 88 3.69 -17.48 -2.84
CA LEU A 88 3.78 -17.66 -4.29
C LEU A 88 3.20 -19.03 -4.67
N GLU A 89 2.61 -19.12 -5.86
CA GLU A 89 2.18 -20.39 -6.42
C GLU A 89 3.31 -21.00 -7.27
N GLY A 90 3.37 -22.34 -7.32
CA GLY A 90 4.39 -23.08 -8.09
C GLY A 90 5.67 -23.40 -7.33
N ASP A 91 6.64 -23.95 -8.04
CA ASP A 91 7.93 -24.37 -7.50
C ASP A 91 8.97 -23.24 -7.62
N TRP A 92 9.61 -22.92 -6.50
CA TRP A 92 10.58 -21.82 -6.40
C TRP A 92 11.91 -22.29 -5.85
N THR A 93 12.99 -21.91 -6.52
CA THR A 93 14.36 -22.13 -6.03
C THR A 93 14.85 -20.90 -5.28
N ALA A 94 15.20 -21.06 -4.01
CA ALA A 94 15.70 -19.98 -3.16
C ALA A 94 17.24 -19.92 -3.16
N THR A 95 17.80 -18.76 -3.48
CA THR A 95 19.24 -18.48 -3.38
C THR A 95 19.47 -17.22 -2.55
N ARG A 96 20.49 -17.24 -1.68
CA ARG A 96 20.89 -16.03 -0.95
C ARG A 96 21.70 -15.11 -1.86
N VAL A 97 21.36 -13.83 -1.85
CA VAL A 97 22.08 -12.78 -2.57
C VAL A 97 22.60 -11.78 -1.54
N SER A 98 23.87 -11.45 -1.64
CA SER A 98 24.51 -10.45 -0.76
C SER A 98 25.13 -9.33 -1.59
N GLY A 99 25.06 -8.12 -1.05
CA GLY A 99 25.63 -6.94 -1.70
C GLY A 99 24.75 -6.43 -2.85
N ARG A 100 25.40 -5.79 -3.83
CA ARG A 100 24.71 -5.08 -4.92
C ARG A 100 24.99 -5.65 -6.31
N ALA A 101 25.82 -6.68 -6.40
CA ALA A 101 26.17 -7.30 -7.68
C ALA A 101 24.93 -7.94 -8.32
N LEU A 102 24.74 -7.72 -9.63
CA LEU A 102 23.68 -8.36 -10.40
C LEU A 102 23.95 -9.87 -10.50
N PRO A 103 23.02 -10.74 -10.04
CA PRO A 103 23.14 -12.18 -10.22
C PRO A 103 23.11 -12.59 -11.69
N ASP A 104 23.90 -13.60 -12.07
CA ASP A 104 23.99 -14.07 -13.46
C ASP A 104 22.65 -14.56 -14.02
N SER A 105 21.80 -15.17 -13.19
CA SER A 105 20.45 -15.59 -13.58
C SER A 105 19.55 -14.43 -13.99
N LEU A 106 19.83 -13.20 -13.53
CA LEU A 106 19.02 -12.02 -13.85
C LEU A 106 19.50 -11.26 -15.09
N ARG A 107 20.51 -11.75 -15.81
CA ARG A 107 21.00 -11.07 -17.04
C ARG A 107 19.93 -10.98 -18.14
N GLY A 108 18.95 -11.87 -18.13
CA GLY A 108 17.81 -11.89 -19.05
C GLY A 108 16.68 -10.92 -18.71
N LEU A 109 16.78 -10.17 -17.60
CA LEU A 109 15.71 -9.32 -17.11
C LEU A 109 15.25 -8.29 -18.16
N ARG A 110 13.93 -8.15 -18.32
CA ARG A 110 13.28 -7.20 -19.22
C ARG A 110 12.45 -6.16 -18.47
N ALA A 111 11.93 -6.52 -17.30
CA ALA A 111 11.20 -5.60 -16.45
C ALA A 111 11.39 -5.89 -14.96
N VAL A 112 11.22 -4.85 -14.16
CA VAL A 112 11.01 -4.94 -12.71
C VAL A 112 9.60 -4.46 -12.41
N PHE A 113 8.87 -5.20 -11.59
CA PHE A 113 7.54 -4.85 -11.11
C PHE A 113 7.56 -4.65 -9.60
N SER A 114 7.42 -3.42 -9.13
CA SER A 114 7.73 -3.04 -7.74
C SER A 114 6.69 -2.10 -7.11
N ALA A 115 6.70 -2.00 -5.77
CA ALA A 115 6.05 -0.91 -5.05
C ALA A 115 6.76 0.44 -5.17
N GLY A 116 8.00 0.44 -5.68
CA GLY A 116 8.85 1.60 -5.83
C GLY A 116 10.31 1.26 -5.52
N ASN A 117 11.17 2.27 -5.39
CA ASN A 117 12.59 2.11 -5.06
C ASN A 117 12.97 2.69 -3.68
N TYR A 118 11.97 2.91 -2.81
CA TYR A 118 12.14 3.53 -1.49
C TYR A 118 12.40 2.53 -0.36
N LEU A 119 12.55 1.24 -0.68
CA LEU A 119 12.97 0.18 0.24
C LEU A 119 14.18 -0.56 -0.36
N PRO A 120 15.05 -1.19 0.45
CA PRO A 120 16.32 -1.76 -0.01
C PRO A 120 16.29 -2.73 -1.20
N ALA A 121 15.34 -3.67 -1.26
CA ALA A 121 15.18 -4.59 -2.40
C ALA A 121 14.64 -3.86 -3.64
N GLY A 122 13.71 -2.92 -3.45
CA GLY A 122 13.22 -2.06 -4.53
C GLY A 122 14.31 -1.15 -5.10
N GLU A 123 15.17 -0.59 -4.25
CA GLU A 123 16.36 0.20 -4.62
C GLU A 123 17.31 -0.65 -5.46
N LEU A 124 17.65 -1.85 -4.97
CA LEU A 124 18.55 -2.76 -5.67
C LEU A 124 17.98 -3.23 -7.02
N ALA A 125 16.69 -3.55 -7.07
CA ALA A 125 16.03 -3.92 -8.32
C ALA A 125 15.99 -2.76 -9.32
N TYR A 126 15.82 -1.52 -8.86
CA TYR A 126 15.92 -0.34 -9.72
C TYR A 126 17.34 -0.12 -10.27
N GLU A 127 18.38 -0.38 -9.47
CA GLU A 127 19.76 -0.33 -9.95
C GLU A 127 20.03 -1.39 -11.02
N TRP A 128 19.57 -2.62 -10.80
CA TRP A 128 19.68 -3.71 -11.77
C TRP A 128 18.90 -3.43 -13.05
N SER A 129 17.69 -2.87 -12.95
CA SER A 129 16.91 -2.54 -14.15
C SER A 129 17.64 -1.51 -15.01
N ARG A 130 18.22 -0.48 -14.40
CA ARG A 130 19.02 0.54 -15.09
C ARG A 130 20.27 -0.05 -15.74
N ALA A 131 20.97 -0.94 -15.05
CA ALA A 131 22.17 -1.59 -15.59
C ALA A 131 21.87 -2.44 -16.84
N LEU A 132 20.67 -3.02 -16.92
CA LEU A 132 20.23 -3.89 -18.00
C LEU A 132 19.39 -3.19 -19.07
N GLY A 133 19.00 -1.93 -18.86
CA GLY A 133 18.02 -1.24 -19.70
C GLY A 133 16.61 -1.84 -19.61
N ALA A 134 16.31 -2.58 -18.53
CA ALA A 134 14.99 -3.14 -18.28
C ALA A 134 14.00 -2.05 -17.84
N ARG A 135 12.72 -2.25 -18.16
CA ARG A 135 11.65 -1.33 -17.74
C ARG A 135 11.45 -1.40 -16.23
N PHE A 136 11.21 -0.25 -15.60
CA PHE A 136 10.85 -0.19 -14.18
C PHE A 136 9.36 0.17 -14.06
N VAL A 137 8.57 -0.78 -13.57
CA VAL A 137 7.12 -0.70 -13.48
C VAL A 137 6.73 -0.62 -12.00
N VAL A 138 5.91 0.36 -11.66
CA VAL A 138 5.40 0.53 -10.29
C VAL A 138 3.89 0.37 -10.28
N ALA A 139 3.35 -0.47 -9.39
CA ALA A 139 1.90 -0.51 -9.17
C ALA A 139 1.49 0.29 -7.93
N GLN A 140 0.39 1.01 -8.06
CA GLN A 140 -0.31 1.52 -6.89
C GLN A 140 -0.91 0.34 -6.12
N HIS A 141 -0.72 0.31 -4.80
CA HIS A 141 -1.28 -0.73 -3.92
C HIS A 141 -2.13 -0.16 -2.78
N GLY A 142 -2.26 1.17 -2.69
CA GLY A 142 -2.97 1.87 -1.63
C GLY A 142 -3.30 3.30 -2.02
N LEU A 143 -4.03 3.99 -1.15
CA LEU A 143 -4.37 5.40 -1.36
C LEU A 143 -3.14 6.28 -1.08
N MET A 144 -2.94 7.29 -1.91
CA MET A 144 -1.75 8.13 -1.87
C MET A 144 -1.99 9.39 -1.05
N THR A 145 -1.07 9.72 -0.15
CA THR A 145 -1.02 11.02 0.52
C THR A 145 0.08 11.87 -0.11
N PRO A 146 0.14 13.19 0.14
CA PRO A 146 1.27 14.01 -0.33
C PRO A 146 2.63 13.58 0.24
N LEU A 147 2.64 12.69 1.23
CA LEU A 147 3.83 12.20 1.90
C LEU A 147 4.23 10.78 1.44
N ALA A 148 3.55 10.26 0.41
CA ALA A 148 3.97 9.05 -0.28
C ALA A 148 5.37 9.23 -0.91
N PRO A 149 6.16 8.15 -1.03
CA PRO A 149 7.47 8.21 -1.67
C PRO A 149 7.35 8.58 -3.16
N PRO A 150 8.32 9.33 -3.72
CA PRO A 150 8.36 9.58 -5.15
C PRO A 150 8.55 8.31 -5.97
N LEU A 151 8.14 8.37 -7.23
CA LEU A 151 8.47 7.37 -8.23
C LEU A 151 9.95 7.50 -8.64
N ALA A 152 10.57 6.40 -9.03
CA ALA A 152 11.90 6.43 -9.61
C ALA A 152 11.89 7.13 -10.98
N HIS A 153 13.05 7.55 -11.49
CA HIS A 153 13.11 8.13 -12.84
C HIS A 153 12.75 7.13 -13.92
N ASN A 154 12.05 7.59 -14.96
CA ASN A 154 11.61 6.77 -16.10
C ASN A 154 10.71 5.58 -15.72
N THR A 155 9.91 5.74 -14.66
CA THR A 155 8.95 4.72 -14.22
C THR A 155 7.75 4.63 -15.16
N HIS A 156 7.26 3.42 -15.39
CA HIS A 156 5.90 3.18 -15.89
C HIS A 156 4.98 2.88 -14.71
N LEU A 157 4.01 3.74 -14.45
CA LEU A 157 3.10 3.64 -13.31
C LEU A 157 1.79 2.93 -13.70
N LEU A 158 1.42 1.88 -12.98
CA LEU A 158 0.11 1.25 -13.02
C LEU A 158 -0.74 1.83 -11.89
N ALA A 159 -1.62 2.77 -12.22
CA ALA A 159 -2.41 3.55 -11.26
C ALA A 159 -3.86 3.07 -11.13
N PHE A 160 -4.51 3.40 -10.01
CA PHE A 160 -5.92 3.10 -9.81
C PHE A 160 -6.84 3.94 -10.71
N SER A 161 -6.45 5.18 -10.98
CA SER A 161 -7.18 6.14 -11.80
C SER A 161 -6.23 7.16 -12.43
N ASP A 162 -6.71 7.94 -13.40
CA ASP A 162 -5.92 9.08 -13.93
C ASP A 162 -5.64 10.12 -12.85
N ALA A 163 -6.59 10.37 -11.93
CA ALA A 163 -6.38 11.31 -10.83
C ALA A 163 -5.27 10.83 -9.87
N ASP A 164 -5.16 9.52 -9.65
CA ASP A 164 -4.05 8.93 -8.90
C ASP A 164 -2.72 9.05 -9.64
N ALA A 165 -2.72 8.78 -10.95
CA ALA A 165 -1.53 8.89 -11.78
C ALA A 165 -0.99 10.32 -11.79
N GLU A 166 -1.85 11.30 -12.08
CA GLU A 166 -1.46 12.72 -12.12
C GLU A 166 -0.99 13.22 -10.75
N PHE A 167 -1.63 12.77 -9.66
CA PHE A 167 -1.18 13.08 -8.31
C PHE A 167 0.22 12.53 -8.02
N TRP A 168 0.47 11.25 -8.31
CA TRP A 168 1.75 10.61 -7.99
C TRP A 168 2.88 11.11 -8.90
N LYS A 169 2.61 11.30 -10.18
CA LYS A 169 3.54 11.93 -11.15
C LYS A 169 3.92 13.33 -10.70
N SER A 170 2.98 14.09 -10.11
CA SER A 170 3.24 15.45 -9.62
C SER A 170 3.85 16.35 -10.70
N GLY A 171 3.33 16.27 -11.93
CA GLY A 171 3.79 17.05 -13.08
C GLY A 171 5.06 16.52 -13.78
N ARG A 172 5.62 15.40 -13.33
CA ARG A 172 6.81 14.80 -13.96
C ARG A 172 6.47 14.18 -15.32
N GLY A 173 7.18 14.64 -16.35
CA GLY A 173 7.06 14.13 -17.72
C GLY A 173 7.89 12.88 -18.02
N ASP A 174 8.81 12.50 -17.15
CA ASP A 174 9.60 11.26 -17.29
C ASP A 174 8.84 10.00 -16.85
N VAL A 175 7.68 10.16 -16.22
CA VAL A 175 6.85 9.04 -15.77
C VAL A 175 5.68 8.86 -16.72
N SER A 176 5.58 7.66 -17.29
CA SER A 176 4.39 7.23 -18.05
C SER A 176 3.42 6.50 -17.13
N HIS A 177 2.14 6.40 -17.52
CA HIS A 177 1.15 5.67 -16.71
C HIS A 177 0.14 4.90 -17.55
N GLU A 178 -0.45 3.90 -16.92
CA GLU A 178 -1.62 3.15 -17.37
C GLU A 178 -2.59 3.00 -16.19
N VAL A 179 -3.90 3.12 -16.46
CA VAL A 179 -4.94 2.92 -15.43
C VAL A 179 -5.34 1.46 -15.40
N VAL A 180 -5.10 0.80 -14.27
CA VAL A 180 -5.39 -0.64 -14.08
C VAL A 180 -6.47 -0.90 -13.02
N GLY A 181 -6.93 0.14 -12.31
CA GLY A 181 -7.88 -0.01 -11.21
C GLY A 181 -7.25 -0.62 -9.95
N ALA A 182 -8.08 -0.87 -8.93
CA ALA A 182 -7.61 -1.33 -7.63
C ALA A 182 -8.09 -2.75 -7.31
N GLN A 183 -7.18 -3.74 -7.32
CA GLN A 183 -7.54 -5.14 -7.04
C GLN A 183 -8.22 -5.31 -5.67
N ILE A 184 -7.81 -4.53 -4.67
CA ILE A 184 -8.42 -4.58 -3.34
C ILE A 184 -9.90 -4.15 -3.36
N LEU A 185 -10.25 -3.16 -4.18
CA LEU A 185 -11.62 -2.67 -4.31
C LEU A 185 -12.45 -3.61 -5.19
N TRP A 186 -11.86 -4.20 -6.23
CA TRP A 186 -12.48 -5.30 -6.97
C TRP A 186 -12.87 -6.45 -6.03
N ASN A 187 -11.92 -6.95 -5.24
CA ASN A 187 -12.17 -8.02 -4.27
C ASN A 187 -13.23 -7.64 -3.24
N ALA A 188 -13.34 -6.37 -2.85
CA ALA A 188 -14.36 -5.88 -1.94
C ALA A 188 -15.74 -5.84 -2.59
N ALA A 189 -15.83 -5.40 -3.85
CA ALA A 189 -17.07 -5.39 -4.62
C ALA A 189 -17.65 -6.81 -4.83
N GLN A 190 -16.79 -7.82 -5.02
CA GLN A 190 -17.22 -9.22 -5.14
C GLN A 190 -17.81 -9.79 -3.83
N ARG A 191 -17.56 -9.16 -2.68
CA ARG A 191 -18.09 -9.55 -1.36
C ARG A 191 -19.42 -8.87 -1.03
N ARG A 192 -20.03 -8.16 -1.97
CA ARG A 192 -21.29 -7.44 -1.74
C ARG A 192 -22.42 -8.43 -1.44
N ASN A 193 -22.78 -8.56 -0.18
CA ASN A 193 -23.77 -9.54 0.28
C ASN A 193 -25.23 -9.06 0.22
N GLY A 194 -25.53 -7.91 -0.41
CA GLY A 194 -26.89 -7.38 -0.58
C GLY A 194 -27.60 -6.90 0.69
N VAL A 195 -27.09 -7.27 1.88
CA VAL A 195 -27.57 -6.82 3.18
C VAL A 195 -26.73 -5.60 3.59
N ALA A 196 -27.32 -4.41 3.52
CA ALA A 196 -26.67 -3.20 4.01
C ALA A 196 -26.64 -3.19 5.55
N SER A 197 -25.56 -2.68 6.15
CA SER A 197 -25.54 -2.41 7.60
C SER A 197 -26.79 -1.66 8.06
N SER A 198 -27.34 -2.09 9.20
CA SER A 198 -28.47 -1.39 9.84
C SER A 198 -28.09 0.06 10.13
N PRO A 199 -28.99 1.04 9.90
CA PRO A 199 -28.71 2.45 10.22
C PRO A 199 -28.34 2.69 11.69
N ASP A 200 -28.85 1.85 12.59
CA ASP A 200 -28.64 1.93 14.03
C ASP A 200 -27.45 1.08 14.51
N ALA A 201 -26.74 0.41 13.59
CA ALA A 201 -25.60 -0.40 13.95
C ALA A 201 -24.45 0.46 14.49
N LYS A 202 -23.88 0.03 15.62
CA LYS A 202 -22.74 0.66 16.26
C LYS A 202 -21.57 0.78 15.28
N PRO A 203 -21.00 1.97 15.02
CA PRO A 203 -19.90 2.10 14.07
C PRO A 203 -18.61 1.43 14.54
N VAL A 204 -17.71 1.20 13.59
CA VAL A 204 -16.32 0.78 13.83
C VAL A 204 -15.39 1.87 13.30
N PHE A 205 -14.50 2.36 14.17
CA PHE A 205 -13.47 3.32 13.79
C PHE A 205 -12.15 2.61 13.50
N LEU A 206 -11.64 2.72 12.27
CA LEU A 206 -10.39 2.08 11.85
C LEU A 206 -9.18 2.89 12.34
N GLY A 207 -8.30 2.21 13.07
CA GLY A 207 -7.08 2.76 13.61
C GLY A 207 -6.06 3.17 12.56
N GLN A 208 -5.37 4.28 12.81
CA GLN A 208 -4.30 4.80 11.96
C GLN A 208 -3.16 5.41 12.79
N LEU A 209 -2.95 4.96 14.03
CA LEU A 209 -1.93 5.56 14.93
C LEU A 209 -0.48 5.30 14.48
N HIS A 210 -0.28 4.34 13.58
CA HIS A 210 1.01 3.96 13.02
C HIS A 210 1.42 4.81 11.81
N GLY A 211 0.49 5.58 11.23
CA GLY A 211 0.75 6.43 10.06
C GLY A 211 1.73 7.55 10.40
N ALA A 212 2.71 7.77 9.53
CA ALA A 212 3.68 8.86 9.66
C ALA A 212 3.16 10.19 9.06
N GLU A 213 2.10 10.08 8.25
CA GLU A 213 1.55 11.13 7.41
C GLU A 213 0.78 12.16 8.23
N LEU A 214 -0.04 11.70 9.17
CA LEU A 214 -0.81 12.55 10.07
C LEU A 214 -0.19 12.54 11.47
N PRO A 215 0.00 13.70 12.13
CA PRO A 215 0.49 13.74 13.49
C PRO A 215 -0.37 12.88 14.42
N ARG A 216 0.28 11.99 15.18
CA ARG A 216 -0.37 11.07 16.12
C ARG A 216 -1.39 11.73 17.04
N ARG A 217 -1.13 12.97 17.47
CA ARG A 217 -2.06 13.77 18.30
C ARG A 217 -3.42 13.97 17.61
N ILE A 218 -3.44 14.20 16.30
CA ILE A 218 -4.65 14.45 15.51
C ILE A 218 -5.39 13.12 15.32
N SER A 219 -4.69 12.06 14.88
CA SER A 219 -5.29 10.73 14.73
C SER A 219 -5.88 10.23 16.05
N ALA A 220 -5.18 10.45 17.17
CA ALA A 220 -5.63 10.05 18.49
C ALA A 220 -6.82 10.88 18.98
N ALA A 221 -6.77 12.22 18.84
CA ALA A 221 -7.88 13.08 19.23
C ALA A 221 -9.15 12.75 18.42
N THR A 222 -9.01 12.54 17.11
CA THR A 222 -10.11 12.16 16.22
C THR A 222 -10.74 10.83 16.65
N ALA A 223 -9.95 9.76 16.77
CA ALA A 223 -10.46 8.45 17.13
C ALA A 223 -11.13 8.46 18.52
N GLN A 224 -10.49 9.11 19.50
CA GLN A 224 -11.02 9.19 20.85
C GLN A 224 -12.32 10.00 20.91
N GLY A 225 -12.37 11.16 20.26
CA GLY A 225 -13.56 12.01 20.21
C GLY A 225 -14.72 11.25 19.58
N PHE A 226 -14.49 10.71 18.38
CA PHE A 226 -15.50 9.96 17.65
C PHE A 226 -16.05 8.76 18.44
N CYS A 227 -15.17 7.91 18.98
CA CYS A 227 -15.61 6.74 19.75
C CYS A 227 -16.39 7.12 21.02
N ARG A 228 -16.06 8.25 21.67
CA ARG A 228 -16.78 8.71 22.87
C ARG A 228 -18.14 9.32 22.54
N GLU A 229 -18.24 10.05 21.43
CA GLU A 229 -19.46 10.74 21.02
C GLU A 229 -20.49 9.78 20.42
N THR A 230 -20.04 8.82 19.61
CA THR A 230 -20.93 7.90 18.87
C THR A 230 -21.07 6.53 19.53
N GLY A 231 -20.26 6.24 20.54
CA GLY A 231 -20.12 4.91 21.11
C GLY A 231 -19.42 3.91 20.19
N ALA A 232 -18.83 4.33 19.06
CA ALA A 232 -18.14 3.44 18.12
C ALA A 232 -17.01 2.62 18.78
N GLU A 233 -16.74 1.45 18.20
CA GLU A 233 -15.61 0.61 18.63
C GLU A 233 -14.36 0.92 17.82
N TYR A 234 -13.23 1.08 18.50
CA TYR A 234 -11.95 1.26 17.85
C TYR A 234 -11.39 -0.09 17.40
N ARG A 235 -11.03 -0.21 16.12
CA ARG A 235 -10.32 -1.37 15.57
C ARG A 235 -8.88 -0.99 15.25
N PRO A 236 -7.88 -1.41 16.05
CA PRO A 236 -6.48 -1.08 15.78
C PRO A 236 -6.02 -1.59 14.41
N HIS A 237 -5.18 -0.82 13.72
CA HIS A 237 -4.50 -1.34 12.55
C HIS A 237 -3.48 -2.42 12.96
N PRO A 238 -3.28 -3.51 12.18
CA PRO A 238 -2.31 -4.55 12.51
C PRO A 238 -0.87 -4.05 12.73
N SER A 239 -0.51 -2.90 12.14
CA SER A 239 0.80 -2.25 12.32
C SER A 239 0.92 -1.37 13.57
N GLU A 240 -0.14 -1.19 14.37
CA GLU A 240 -0.12 -0.45 15.65
C GLU A 240 0.49 -1.29 16.79
N THR A 241 1.69 -1.82 16.56
CA THR A 241 2.37 -2.72 17.50
C THR A 241 3.36 -2.00 18.41
N ASP A 242 3.67 -0.73 18.16
CA ASP A 242 4.64 0.05 18.92
C ASP A 242 4.16 0.37 20.34
N ARG A 243 5.12 0.64 21.24
CA ARG A 243 4.84 0.89 22.67
C ARG A 243 3.90 2.09 22.88
N LEU A 244 4.03 3.15 22.09
CA LEU A 244 3.16 4.32 22.23
C LEU A 244 1.73 3.99 21.81
N SER A 245 1.53 3.12 20.82
CA SER A 245 0.20 2.60 20.44
C SER A 245 -0.44 1.81 21.55
N ARG A 246 0.29 0.87 22.15
CA ARG A 246 -0.21 0.09 23.28
C ARG A 246 -0.59 0.97 24.47
N ILE A 247 0.27 1.94 24.84
CA ILE A 247 -0.02 2.89 25.93
C ILE A 247 -1.28 3.72 25.61
N GLN A 248 -1.39 4.22 24.38
CA GLN A 248 -2.56 4.99 23.94
C GLN A 248 -3.84 4.16 24.02
N HIS A 249 -3.78 2.89 23.58
CA HIS A 249 -4.91 1.97 23.65
C HIS A 249 -5.34 1.71 25.09
N ASP A 250 -4.39 1.49 26.01
CA ASP A 250 -4.70 1.28 27.43
C ASP A 250 -5.33 2.52 28.08
N VAL A 251 -4.84 3.71 27.74
CA VAL A 251 -5.44 4.99 28.18
C VAL A 251 -6.88 5.11 27.66
N TRP A 252 -7.14 4.73 26.41
CA TRP A 252 -8.49 4.77 25.83
C TRP A 252 -9.45 3.78 26.48
N ARG A 253 -9.01 2.55 26.74
CA ARG A 253 -9.82 1.56 27.47
C ARG A 253 -10.22 2.08 28.85
N ARG A 254 -9.27 2.66 29.60
CA ARG A 254 -9.55 3.29 30.90
C ARG A 254 -10.50 4.49 30.81
N ARG A 255 -10.60 5.12 29.65
CA ARG A 255 -11.51 6.23 29.36
C ARG A 255 -12.82 5.79 28.70
N GLY A 256 -13.10 4.48 28.67
CA GLY A 256 -14.38 3.91 28.23
C GLY A 256 -14.48 3.63 26.72
N VAL A 257 -13.42 3.84 25.94
CA VAL A 257 -13.41 3.46 24.52
C VAL A 257 -13.41 1.95 24.41
N GLN A 258 -14.40 1.42 23.69
CA GLN A 258 -14.52 -0.01 23.40
C GLN A 258 -13.67 -0.38 22.19
N PHE A 259 -13.15 -1.60 22.16
CA PHE A 259 -12.31 -2.11 21.07
C PHE A 259 -13.02 -3.26 20.36
N GLU A 260 -12.97 -3.24 19.04
CA GLU A 260 -13.48 -4.32 18.21
C GLU A 260 -12.42 -5.44 18.21
N ASN A 261 -12.76 -6.60 18.77
CA ASN A 261 -11.84 -7.73 18.96
C ASN A 261 -12.39 -9.08 18.47
N SER A 262 -13.43 -9.08 17.64
CA SER A 262 -14.07 -10.31 17.13
C SER A 262 -13.13 -11.14 16.25
N GLY A 263 -12.10 -10.52 15.66
CA GLY A 263 -11.22 -11.15 14.68
C GLY A 263 -11.85 -11.30 13.30
N LEU A 264 -13.13 -10.94 13.13
CA LEU A 264 -13.81 -11.00 11.85
C LEU A 264 -13.20 -10.03 10.84
N PRO A 265 -13.11 -10.37 9.55
CA PRO A 265 -12.82 -9.42 8.49
C PRO A 265 -13.77 -8.22 8.51
N LEU A 266 -13.30 -7.04 8.09
CA LEU A 266 -14.10 -5.80 8.14
C LEU A 266 -15.44 -5.93 7.39
N GLY A 267 -15.45 -6.59 6.23
CA GLY A 267 -16.64 -6.80 5.42
C GLY A 267 -17.66 -7.79 6.02
N GLU A 268 -17.29 -8.54 7.05
CA GLU A 268 -18.20 -9.47 7.76
C GLU A 268 -18.79 -8.84 9.02
N LEU A 269 -18.33 -7.65 9.41
CA LEU A 269 -18.87 -6.95 10.58
C LEU A 269 -20.28 -6.39 10.34
N HIS A 270 -20.64 -6.10 9.08
CA HIS A 270 -21.92 -5.50 8.68
C HIS A 270 -22.29 -4.25 9.50
N ARG A 271 -21.30 -3.39 9.71
CA ARG A 271 -21.38 -2.19 10.55
C ARG A 271 -20.84 -0.96 9.81
N PRO A 272 -21.38 0.23 10.09
CA PRO A 272 -20.80 1.51 9.66
C PRO A 272 -19.29 1.59 9.89
N VAL A 273 -18.53 1.90 8.85
CA VAL A 273 -17.06 2.02 8.91
C VAL A 273 -16.65 3.49 8.87
N VAL A 274 -15.79 3.91 9.80
CA VAL A 274 -15.29 5.28 9.85
C VAL A 274 -13.78 5.28 10.02
N SER A 275 -13.08 6.20 9.36
CA SER A 275 -11.64 6.39 9.55
C SER A 275 -11.22 7.82 9.22
N VAL A 276 -9.93 8.13 9.26
CA VAL A 276 -9.45 9.44 8.79
C VAL A 276 -9.16 9.38 7.30
N PHE A 277 -8.35 8.43 6.84
CA PHE A 277 -7.98 8.27 5.43
C PHE A 277 -7.60 6.81 5.09
N SER A 278 -8.20 5.83 5.75
CA SER A 278 -7.93 4.41 5.52
C SER A 278 -8.57 3.91 4.22
N THR A 279 -7.85 3.09 3.45
CA THR A 279 -8.40 2.34 2.30
C THR A 279 -9.62 1.49 2.69
N GLY A 280 -9.71 1.06 3.95
CA GLY A 280 -10.84 0.28 4.46
C GLY A 280 -12.19 1.00 4.36
N VAL A 281 -12.22 2.34 4.25
CA VAL A 281 -13.46 3.09 3.99
C VAL A 281 -13.97 2.82 2.59
N LEU A 282 -13.09 2.82 1.59
CA LEU A 282 -13.45 2.49 0.20
C LEU A 282 -13.76 1.01 0.03
N GLU A 283 -13.05 0.13 0.73
CA GLU A 283 -13.38 -1.30 0.73
C GLU A 283 -14.77 -1.56 1.29
N ALA A 284 -15.12 -0.91 2.41
CA ALA A 284 -16.44 -1.00 3.01
C ALA A 284 -17.52 -0.48 2.05
N ALA A 285 -17.31 0.70 1.44
CA ALA A 285 -18.23 1.24 0.44
C ALA A 285 -18.39 0.31 -0.77
N ALA A 286 -17.28 -0.26 -1.28
CA ALA A 286 -17.28 -1.20 -2.39
C ALA A 286 -18.06 -2.48 -2.06
N SER A 287 -17.96 -2.99 -0.82
CA SER A 287 -18.75 -4.15 -0.37
C SER A 287 -20.20 -3.81 -0.04
N GLY A 288 -20.63 -2.56 -0.20
CA GLY A 288 -22.00 -2.10 0.07
C GLY A 288 -22.28 -1.71 1.52
N GLU A 289 -21.24 -1.61 2.35
CA GLU A 289 -21.37 -1.11 3.72
C GLU A 289 -21.36 0.41 3.77
N ARG A 290 -22.02 0.98 4.78
CA ARG A 290 -22.00 2.44 4.97
C ARG A 290 -20.63 2.85 5.50
N ALA A 291 -19.98 3.81 4.83
CA ALA A 291 -18.63 4.22 5.21
C ALA A 291 -18.45 5.75 5.16
N TRP A 292 -17.65 6.29 6.07
CA TRP A 292 -17.37 7.73 6.16
C TRP A 292 -15.93 8.01 6.58
N VAL A 293 -15.56 9.28 6.46
CA VAL A 293 -14.34 9.84 7.03
C VAL A 293 -14.63 10.90 8.08
N THR A 294 -13.70 11.11 9.00
CA THR A 294 -13.73 12.25 9.93
C THR A 294 -12.33 12.57 10.42
N CYS A 295 -12.07 13.83 10.75
CA CYS A 295 -10.82 14.30 11.31
C CYS A 295 -11.05 15.55 12.16
N ALA A 296 -10.62 15.52 13.42
CA ALA A 296 -10.55 16.71 14.25
C ALA A 296 -9.44 17.62 13.70
N ASP A 297 -9.73 18.89 13.43
CA ASP A 297 -8.78 19.87 12.88
C ASP A 297 -8.06 19.36 11.62
N ALA A 298 -8.86 18.90 10.64
CA ALA A 298 -8.38 18.30 9.40
C ALA A 298 -7.42 19.23 8.64
N PRO A 299 -6.13 18.85 8.45
CA PRO A 299 -5.24 19.60 7.58
C PRO A 299 -5.77 19.62 6.14
N ASP A 300 -5.45 20.68 5.38
CA ASP A 300 -5.94 20.85 3.99
C ASP A 300 -5.73 19.61 3.12
N TRP A 301 -4.56 18.96 3.23
CA TRP A 301 -4.27 17.76 2.44
C TRP A 301 -5.21 16.58 2.73
N VAL A 302 -5.78 16.49 3.93
CA VAL A 302 -6.75 15.44 4.27
C VAL A 302 -8.07 15.70 3.55
N GLN A 303 -8.45 16.98 3.40
CA GLN A 303 -9.65 17.37 2.65
C GLN A 303 -9.44 17.12 1.15
N ASP A 304 -8.29 17.52 0.59
CA ASP A 304 -7.90 17.20 -0.80
C ASP A 304 -7.90 15.69 -1.06
N PHE A 305 -7.45 14.90 -0.07
CA PHE A 305 -7.47 13.45 -0.14
C PHE A 305 -8.90 12.91 -0.18
N TRP A 306 -9.80 13.43 0.65
CA TRP A 306 -11.21 13.04 0.65
C TRP A 306 -11.89 13.37 -0.67
N GLU A 307 -11.67 14.56 -1.21
CA GLU A 307 -12.22 14.97 -2.50
C GLU A 307 -11.74 14.06 -3.64
N ARG A 308 -10.43 13.81 -3.73
CA ARG A 308 -9.85 12.97 -4.80
C ARG A 308 -10.38 11.53 -4.80
N TYR A 309 -10.70 10.99 -3.63
CA TYR A 309 -11.24 9.64 -3.50
C TYR A 309 -12.77 9.59 -3.31
N GLY A 310 -13.46 10.73 -3.39
CA GLY A 310 -14.92 10.80 -3.23
C GLY A 310 -15.43 10.36 -1.84
N LEU A 311 -14.65 10.62 -0.78
CA LEU A 311 -14.97 10.18 0.58
C LEU A 311 -15.91 11.17 1.27
N SER A 312 -17.02 10.65 1.80
CA SER A 312 -18.02 11.47 2.50
C SER A 312 -17.71 11.61 3.98
N GLN A 313 -17.83 12.83 4.51
CA GLN A 313 -17.64 13.08 5.94
C GLN A 313 -18.79 12.54 6.79
N TRP A 314 -18.47 12.09 8.01
CA TRP A 314 -19.47 11.62 8.97
C TRP A 314 -20.57 12.67 9.19
N GLY A 315 -21.84 12.22 9.15
CA GLY A 315 -23.02 13.07 9.23
C GLY A 315 -23.62 13.47 7.87
N ALA A 316 -22.88 13.27 6.77
CA ALA A 316 -23.40 13.36 5.41
C ALA A 316 -23.91 11.99 4.91
N GLU A 317 -24.40 11.96 3.66
CA GLU A 317 -24.67 10.70 2.96
C GLU A 317 -23.43 9.80 2.93
N PRO A 318 -23.56 8.47 3.06
CA PRO A 318 -22.42 7.55 3.05
C PRO A 318 -21.55 7.70 1.80
N THR A 319 -20.27 7.38 1.94
CA THR A 319 -19.32 7.29 0.83
C THR A 319 -19.89 6.36 -0.25
N PRO A 320 -20.05 6.82 -1.50
CA PRO A 320 -20.56 5.97 -2.57
C PRO A 320 -19.56 4.84 -2.88
N ALA A 321 -20.08 3.70 -3.34
CA ALA A 321 -19.25 2.61 -3.81
C ALA A 321 -18.39 3.08 -5.01
N PRO A 322 -17.06 2.84 -5.00
CA PRO A 322 -16.22 3.14 -6.15
C PRO A 322 -16.69 2.39 -7.42
N PRO A 323 -16.50 2.97 -8.61
CA PRO A 323 -16.74 2.26 -9.86
C PRO A 323 -15.94 0.96 -9.92
N VAL A 324 -16.61 -0.15 -10.25
CA VAL A 324 -15.95 -1.43 -10.51
C VAL A 324 -15.59 -1.47 -11.98
N PRO A 325 -14.31 -1.71 -12.34
CA PRO A 325 -13.91 -1.81 -13.75
C PRO A 325 -14.60 -3.01 -14.43
N GLN A 326 -14.53 -3.09 -15.76
CA GLN A 326 -15.06 -4.25 -16.50
C GLN A 326 -14.10 -5.45 -16.44
N THR A 327 -12.81 -5.17 -16.42
CA THR A 327 -11.74 -6.17 -16.33
C THR A 327 -11.16 -6.15 -14.92
N GLU A 328 -10.86 -7.33 -14.39
CA GLU A 328 -10.20 -7.45 -13.10
C GLU A 328 -8.84 -6.73 -13.11
N PRO A 329 -8.51 -5.89 -12.12
CA PRO A 329 -7.25 -5.16 -12.07
C PRO A 329 -6.00 -6.03 -12.19
N ALA A 330 -5.98 -7.22 -11.58
CA ALA A 330 -4.86 -8.16 -11.68
C ALA A 330 -4.66 -8.65 -13.13
N GLN A 331 -5.75 -8.86 -13.89
CA GLN A 331 -5.68 -9.20 -15.31
C GLN A 331 -5.14 -8.04 -16.13
N SER A 332 -5.56 -6.82 -15.83
CA SER A 332 -5.07 -5.60 -16.49
C SER A 332 -3.58 -5.39 -16.25
N ILE A 333 -3.11 -5.58 -15.01
CA ILE A 333 -1.69 -5.53 -14.65
C ILE A 333 -0.92 -6.62 -15.39
N ALA A 334 -1.39 -7.86 -15.39
CA ALA A 334 -0.72 -8.97 -16.08
C ALA A 334 -0.61 -8.72 -17.60
N ALA A 335 -1.66 -8.21 -18.24
CA ALA A 335 -1.65 -7.84 -19.65
C ALA A 335 -0.65 -6.70 -19.95
N SER A 336 -0.58 -5.69 -19.08
CA SER A 336 0.40 -4.61 -19.20
C SER A 336 1.84 -5.14 -19.09
N LEU A 337 2.11 -5.99 -18.10
CA LEU A 337 3.41 -6.64 -17.91
C LEU A 337 3.78 -7.51 -19.10
N ALA A 338 2.86 -8.32 -19.64
CA ALA A 338 3.10 -9.16 -20.81
C ALA A 338 3.53 -8.33 -22.04
N ARG A 339 2.81 -7.24 -22.35
CA ARG A 339 3.20 -6.31 -23.45
C ARG A 339 4.58 -5.72 -23.23
N ILE A 340 4.91 -5.34 -22.00
CA ILE A 340 6.24 -4.80 -21.64
C ILE A 340 7.33 -5.86 -21.87
N LEU A 341 7.08 -7.10 -21.47
CA LEU A 341 8.03 -8.21 -21.64
C LEU A 341 8.25 -8.55 -23.12
N GLU A 342 7.23 -8.46 -23.96
CA GLU A 342 7.29 -8.64 -25.42
C GLU A 342 7.99 -7.47 -26.14
N GLY A 343 8.20 -6.33 -25.48
CA GLY A 343 8.80 -5.13 -26.06
C GLY A 343 7.81 -4.23 -26.80
N ALA A 344 6.51 -4.39 -26.55
CA ALA A 344 5.42 -3.69 -27.23
C ALA A 344 4.93 -2.41 -26.50
N ALA A 345 5.79 -1.74 -25.72
CA ALA A 345 5.40 -0.57 -24.91
C ALA A 345 6.41 0.60 -24.93
#